data_AF-A0A7S0QRN4-F1
#
_entry.id   AF-A0A7S0QRN4-F1
#
_cell.length_a   1.000
_cell.length_b   1.000
_cell.length_c   1.000
_cell.angle_alpha   90.00
_cell.angle_beta   90.00
_cell.angle_gamma   90.00
#
_symmetry.space_group_name_H-M   'P 1'
#
loop_
_entity.id
_entity.type
_entity.pdbx_description
1 polymer ?
#
loop_
_entity_poly.entity_id
_entity_poly.type
_entity_poly.pdbx_seq_one_letter_code
_entity_poly.pdbx_strand_id
1 'polypeptide(L)'
;GGAGDGVGEEDVVRKLTAQLAGMDADPNMQGVMEGMMQQLLSKEFLYEPLAEIKGKYPAWLDANRATLPPEELERYARQLRIVTDICHVYQAEGPTEMERVVELMQQMQLCGQPPPEIVKELSSGALDASGAPTLGPGQEGCAVM
;
A
#
# COMPACT_ATOMS: atom_id res chain seq x y z
N GLY A 1 -41.61 35.22 -2.86
CA GLY A 1 -41.07 33.97 -2.31
C GLY A 1 -41.45 32.86 -3.25
N GLY A 2 -40.65 31.83 -3.51
CA GLY A 2 -39.33 31.46 -3.01
C GLY A 2 -39.11 30.03 -3.54
N ALA A 3 -38.02 29.79 -4.23
CA ALA A 3 -37.57 28.49 -4.73
C ALA A 3 -36.11 28.73 -5.14
N GLY A 4 -35.10 27.99 -4.72
CA GLY A 4 -34.99 26.74 -3.99
C GLY A 4 -33.55 26.32 -4.30
N ASP A 5 -32.60 26.90 -3.57
CA ASP A 5 -31.17 26.67 -3.79
C ASP A 5 -30.77 25.41 -3.03
N GLY A 6 -30.61 24.32 -3.77
CA GLY A 6 -30.19 23.02 -3.28
C GLY A 6 -29.32 22.38 -4.33
N VAL A 7 -28.10 22.89 -4.49
CA VAL A 7 -27.04 22.21 -5.24
C VAL A 7 -26.77 20.90 -4.51
N GLY A 8 -27.40 19.83 -5.00
CA GLY A 8 -27.45 18.54 -4.32
C GLY A 8 -26.05 17.94 -4.19
N GLU A 9 -25.74 17.49 -2.98
CA GLU A 9 -24.55 16.71 -2.63
C GLU A 9 -24.32 15.54 -3.62
N GLU A 10 -25.37 15.00 -4.24
CA GLU A 10 -25.26 13.97 -5.29
C GLU A 10 -24.55 14.43 -6.56
N ASP A 11 -24.69 15.69 -7.01
CA ASP A 11 -23.99 16.18 -8.19
C ASP A 11 -22.48 16.36 -7.89
N VAL A 12 -22.17 16.78 -6.65
CA VAL A 12 -20.79 16.88 -6.15
C VAL A 12 -20.17 15.49 -6.02
N VAL A 13 -20.89 14.52 -5.45
CA VAL A 13 -20.44 13.12 -5.35
C VAL A 13 -20.25 12.54 -6.74
N ARG A 14 -21.19 12.74 -7.67
CA ARG A 14 -21.09 12.20 -9.04
C ARG A 14 -19.95 12.83 -9.84
N LYS A 15 -19.70 14.12 -9.67
CA LYS A 15 -18.58 14.84 -10.31
C LYS A 15 -17.24 14.47 -9.69
N LEU A 16 -17.21 14.13 -8.40
CA LEU A 16 -16.03 13.59 -7.72
C LEU A 16 -15.76 12.15 -8.19
N THR A 17 -16.77 11.28 -8.23
CA THR A 17 -16.66 9.91 -8.77
C THR A 17 -16.27 9.90 -10.24
N ALA A 18 -16.77 10.83 -11.06
CA ALA A 18 -16.39 10.95 -12.47
C ALA A 18 -14.96 11.50 -12.66
N GLN A 19 -14.46 12.36 -11.76
CA GLN A 19 -13.06 12.78 -11.76
C GLN A 19 -12.11 11.66 -11.31
N LEU A 20 -12.51 10.87 -10.30
CA LEU A 20 -11.75 9.68 -9.89
C LEU A 20 -11.78 8.60 -10.99
N ALA A 21 -12.93 8.34 -11.61
CA ALA A 21 -13.04 7.41 -12.73
C ALA A 21 -12.36 7.93 -14.02
N GLY A 22 -12.23 9.26 -14.16
CA GLY A 22 -11.50 9.91 -15.25
C GLY A 22 -9.98 9.87 -15.08
N MET A 23 -9.48 9.83 -13.83
CA MET A 23 -8.07 9.53 -13.53
C MET A 23 -7.70 8.08 -13.87
N ASP A 24 -8.66 7.15 -13.77
CA ASP A 24 -8.50 5.75 -14.18
C ASP A 24 -8.54 5.55 -15.72
N ALA A 25 -8.94 6.55 -16.49
CA ALA A 25 -9.30 6.38 -17.91
C ALA A 25 -8.30 7.00 -18.91
N ASP A 26 -7.30 7.76 -18.45
CA ASP A 26 -6.29 8.32 -19.34
C ASP A 26 -5.08 7.37 -19.46
N PRO A 27 -4.83 6.75 -20.63
CA PRO A 27 -3.74 5.78 -20.79
C PRO A 27 -2.35 6.39 -20.56
N ASN A 28 -2.22 7.72 -20.72
CA ASN A 28 -0.98 8.42 -20.41
C ASN A 28 -0.80 8.60 -18.89
N MET A 29 -1.88 8.74 -18.10
CA MET A 29 -1.81 8.70 -16.63
C MET A 29 -1.56 7.28 -16.07
N GLN A 30 -2.15 6.25 -16.66
CA GLN A 30 -1.92 4.86 -16.25
C GLN A 30 -0.43 4.49 -16.32
N GLY A 31 0.26 4.85 -17.42
CA GLY A 31 1.69 4.61 -17.56
C GLY A 31 2.56 5.37 -16.53
N VAL A 32 2.16 6.57 -16.13
CA VAL A 32 2.86 7.35 -15.08
C VAL A 32 2.68 6.70 -13.71
N MET A 33 1.46 6.25 -13.41
CA MET A 33 1.13 5.62 -12.13
C MET A 33 1.83 4.25 -11.98
N GLU A 34 1.88 3.47 -13.06
CA GLU A 34 2.61 2.20 -13.11
C GLU A 34 4.12 2.42 -12.91
N GLY A 35 4.69 3.44 -13.56
CA GLY A 35 6.10 3.83 -13.36
C GLY A 35 6.41 4.29 -11.92
N MET A 36 5.51 5.05 -11.28
CA MET A 36 5.64 5.44 -9.88
C MET A 36 5.56 4.22 -8.94
N MET A 37 4.62 3.30 -9.18
CA MET A 37 4.52 2.06 -8.39
C MET A 37 5.79 1.23 -8.52
N GLN A 38 6.34 1.06 -9.72
CA GLN A 38 7.59 0.34 -9.92
C GLN A 38 8.78 0.99 -9.20
N GLN A 39 8.84 2.32 -9.13
CA GLN A 39 9.85 3.03 -8.34
C GLN A 39 9.68 2.79 -6.83
N LEU A 40 8.46 2.89 -6.31
CA LEU A 40 8.19 2.62 -4.88
C LEU A 40 8.46 1.16 -4.52
N LEU A 41 8.16 0.24 -5.44
CA LEU A 41 8.45 -1.18 -5.33
C LEU A 41 9.89 -1.54 -5.74
N SER A 42 10.76 -0.56 -5.96
CA SER A 42 12.16 -0.84 -6.23
C SER A 42 12.88 -1.22 -4.94
N LYS A 43 13.92 -2.05 -5.07
CA LYS A 43 14.76 -2.47 -3.94
C LYS A 43 15.19 -1.29 -3.06
N GLU A 44 15.54 -0.16 -3.66
CA GLU A 44 16.04 1.03 -2.97
C GLU A 44 15.03 1.62 -1.97
N PHE A 45 13.73 1.55 -2.27
CA PHE A 45 12.67 2.10 -1.42
C PHE A 45 11.97 1.04 -0.58
N LEU A 46 11.79 -0.17 -1.13
CA LEU A 46 10.97 -1.19 -0.48
C LEU A 46 11.78 -2.18 0.37
N TYR A 47 13.06 -2.40 0.09
CA TYR A 47 13.84 -3.42 0.80
C TYR A 47 14.00 -3.11 2.28
N GLU A 48 14.38 -1.87 2.61
CA GLU A 48 14.59 -1.43 3.99
C GLU A 48 13.33 -1.58 4.88
N PRO A 49 12.15 -1.02 4.50
CA PRO A 49 10.95 -1.20 5.31
C PRO A 49 10.52 -2.67 5.42
N LEU A 50 10.66 -3.47 4.36
CA LEU A 50 10.34 -4.90 4.42
C LEU A 50 11.30 -5.69 5.31
N ALA A 51 12.59 -5.35 5.32
CA ALA A 51 13.57 -5.98 6.19
C ALA A 51 13.27 -5.68 7.67
N GLU A 52 12.86 -4.45 7.99
CA GLU A 52 12.40 -4.09 9.33
C GLU A 52 11.14 -4.85 9.76
N ILE A 53 10.13 -4.92 8.87
CA ILE A 53 8.92 -5.74 9.09
C ILE A 53 9.32 -7.18 9.41
N LYS A 54 10.14 -7.78 8.55
CA LYS A 54 10.61 -9.17 8.67
C LYS A 54 11.32 -9.42 10.00
N GLY A 55 12.06 -8.44 10.52
CA GLY A 55 12.73 -8.54 11.81
C GLY A 55 11.77 -8.51 13.01
N LYS A 56 10.71 -7.69 12.96
CA LYS A 56 9.76 -7.48 14.07
C LYS A 56 8.63 -8.51 14.10
N TYR A 57 8.17 -8.94 12.93
CA TYR A 57 7.02 -9.83 12.77
C TYR A 57 7.07 -11.14 13.58
N PRO A 58 8.19 -11.88 13.61
CA PRO A 58 8.27 -13.16 14.30
C PRO A 58 8.03 -13.02 15.80
N ALA A 59 8.62 -11.98 16.41
CA ALA A 59 8.45 -11.69 17.83
C ALA A 59 7.01 -11.25 18.15
N TRP A 60 6.40 -10.45 17.28
CA TRP A 60 5.00 -10.04 17.44
C TRP A 60 4.04 -11.23 17.33
N LEU A 61 4.24 -12.10 16.34
CA LEU A 61 3.46 -13.33 16.18
C LEU A 61 3.56 -14.23 17.42
N ASP A 62 4.77 -14.42 17.97
CA ASP A 62 4.97 -15.26 19.15
C ASP A 62 4.25 -14.71 20.38
N ALA A 63 4.32 -13.39 20.60
CA ALA A 63 3.65 -12.72 21.70
C ALA A 63 2.12 -12.79 21.59
N ASN A 64 1.58 -12.75 20.36
CA ASN A 64 0.14 -12.72 20.10
C ASN A 64 -0.47 -14.09 19.76
N ARG A 65 0.34 -15.15 19.65
CA ARG A 65 -0.14 -16.50 19.29
C ARG A 65 -1.20 -17.08 20.23
N ALA A 66 -1.21 -16.64 21.48
CA ALA A 66 -2.16 -17.11 22.49
C ALA A 66 -3.43 -16.26 22.55
N THR A 67 -3.40 -15.05 22.00
CA THR A 67 -4.49 -14.07 22.05
C THR A 67 -5.26 -14.01 20.73
N LEU A 68 -4.60 -14.26 19.61
CA LEU A 68 -5.20 -14.22 18.28
C LEU A 68 -5.90 -15.53 17.91
N PRO A 69 -6.99 -15.45 17.13
CA PRO A 69 -7.60 -16.63 16.56
C PRO A 69 -6.67 -17.26 15.50
N PRO A 70 -6.80 -18.58 15.24
CA PRO A 70 -5.91 -19.31 14.34
C PRO A 70 -5.93 -18.77 12.91
N GLU A 71 -7.07 -18.26 12.45
CA GLU A 71 -7.24 -17.63 11.14
C GLU A 71 -6.39 -16.35 10.97
N GLU A 72 -6.35 -15.48 11.99
CA GLU A 72 -5.53 -14.27 12.00
C GLU A 72 -4.05 -14.61 12.07
N LEU A 73 -3.68 -15.62 12.89
CA LEU A 73 -2.30 -16.10 12.94
C LEU A 73 -1.81 -16.64 11.60
N GLU A 74 -2.63 -17.42 10.91
CA GLU A 74 -2.28 -17.94 9.58
C GLU A 74 -2.14 -16.79 8.56
N ARG A 75 -3.06 -15.83 8.59
CA ARG A 75 -3.02 -14.63 7.75
C ARG A 75 -1.73 -13.83 7.97
N TYR A 76 -1.38 -13.53 9.22
CA TYR A 76 -0.16 -12.81 9.56
C TYR A 76 1.11 -13.62 9.25
N ALA A 77 1.11 -14.93 9.48
CA ALA A 77 2.22 -15.81 9.06
C ALA A 77 2.41 -15.80 7.54
N ARG A 78 1.31 -15.76 6.76
CA ARG A 78 1.36 -15.65 5.29
C ARG A 78 1.96 -14.31 4.86
N GLN A 79 1.58 -13.20 5.49
CA GLN A 79 2.18 -11.89 5.23
C GLN A 79 3.69 -11.90 5.49
N LEU A 80 4.16 -12.45 6.62
CA LEU A 80 5.58 -12.59 6.92
C LEU A 80 6.33 -13.40 5.86
N ARG A 81 5.72 -14.49 5.39
CA ARG A 81 6.30 -15.31 4.31
C ARG A 81 6.47 -14.51 3.03
N ILE A 82 5.44 -13.75 2.64
CA ILE A 82 5.48 -12.89 1.45
C ILE A 82 6.59 -11.83 1.57
N VAL A 83 6.66 -11.11 2.70
CA VAL A 83 7.73 -10.13 2.98
C VAL A 83 9.11 -10.76 2.86
N THR A 84 9.27 -11.99 3.38
CA THR A 84 10.52 -12.73 3.30
C THR A 84 10.89 -13.10 1.86
N ASP A 85 9.92 -13.58 1.08
CA ASP A 85 10.09 -13.88 -0.35
C ASP A 85 10.51 -12.63 -1.14
N ILE A 86 9.87 -11.48 -0.89
CA ILE A 86 10.24 -10.21 -1.55
C ILE A 86 11.67 -9.80 -1.20
N CYS A 87 12.05 -9.85 0.08
CA CYS A 87 13.43 -9.60 0.49
C CYS A 87 14.43 -10.56 -0.18
N HIS A 88 14.06 -11.82 -0.42
CA HIS A 88 14.92 -12.76 -1.13
C HIS A 88 15.06 -12.40 -2.62
N VAL A 89 13.97 -12.01 -3.29
CA VAL A 89 14.00 -11.54 -4.68
C VAL A 89 14.96 -10.35 -4.83
N TYR A 90 14.91 -9.39 -3.89
CA TYR A 90 15.83 -8.24 -3.91
C TYR A 90 17.29 -8.59 -3.60
N GLN A 91 17.54 -9.67 -2.86
CA GLN A 91 18.88 -10.10 -2.49
C GLN A 91 19.50 -11.09 -3.48
N ALA A 92 18.71 -11.61 -4.43
CA ALA A 92 19.19 -12.54 -5.44
C ALA A 92 20.29 -11.89 -6.30
N GLU A 93 21.29 -12.69 -6.67
CA GLU A 93 22.31 -12.29 -7.63
C GLU A 93 21.71 -12.35 -9.04
N GLY A 94 21.31 -11.20 -9.59
CA GLY A 94 20.71 -11.13 -10.93
C GLY A 94 19.84 -9.89 -11.16
N PRO A 95 19.17 -9.79 -12.32
CA PRO A 95 18.14 -8.78 -12.55
C PRO A 95 17.00 -8.99 -11.56
N THR A 96 16.51 -7.91 -10.96
CA THR A 96 15.35 -7.96 -10.05
C THR A 96 14.11 -8.37 -10.83
N GLU A 97 13.49 -9.48 -10.44
CA GLU A 97 12.23 -9.96 -11.01
C GLU A 97 11.06 -9.08 -10.55
N MET A 98 10.92 -7.89 -11.14
CA MET A 98 9.90 -6.91 -10.71
C MET A 98 8.47 -7.44 -10.82
N GLU A 99 8.16 -8.22 -11.85
CA GLU A 99 6.84 -8.89 -11.97
C GLU A 99 6.56 -9.76 -10.75
N ARG A 100 7.57 -10.49 -10.26
CA ARG A 100 7.45 -11.33 -9.07
C ARG A 100 7.22 -10.50 -7.80
N VAL A 101 7.92 -9.37 -7.66
CA VAL A 101 7.72 -8.44 -6.54
C VAL A 101 6.28 -7.90 -6.54
N VAL A 102 5.78 -7.49 -7.72
CA VAL A 102 4.42 -6.97 -7.90
C VAL A 102 3.38 -8.03 -7.57
N GLU A 103 3.55 -9.27 -8.02
CA GLU A 103 2.66 -10.39 -7.66
C GLU A 103 2.65 -10.66 -6.14
N LEU A 104 3.82 -10.70 -5.52
CA LEU A 104 3.93 -10.92 -4.07
C LEU A 104 3.26 -9.80 -3.28
N MET A 105 3.43 -8.55 -3.70
CA MET A 105 2.75 -7.40 -3.08
C MET A 105 1.23 -7.47 -3.23
N GLN A 106 0.71 -7.85 -4.39
CA GLN A 106 -0.72 -8.09 -4.56
C GLN A 106 -1.23 -9.21 -3.65
N GLN A 107 -0.46 -10.30 -3.49
CA GLN A 107 -0.81 -11.35 -2.52
C GLN A 107 -0.80 -10.83 -1.09
N MET A 108 0.13 -9.94 -0.73
CA MET A 108 0.17 -9.30 0.59
C MET A 108 -1.10 -8.50 0.83
N GLN A 109 -1.56 -7.72 -0.16
CA GLN A 109 -2.82 -6.97 -0.10
C GLN A 109 -4.04 -7.90 0.07
N LEU A 110 -4.08 -9.04 -0.63
CA LEU A 110 -5.14 -10.04 -0.48
C LEU A 110 -5.14 -10.72 0.89
N CYS A 111 -3.98 -10.79 1.55
CA CYS A 111 -3.89 -11.20 2.94
C CYS A 111 -4.43 -10.13 3.90
N GLY A 112 -4.86 -8.96 3.42
CA GLY A 112 -5.36 -7.87 4.23
C GLY A 112 -4.28 -7.06 4.96
N GLN A 113 -4.72 -6.13 5.79
CA GLN A 113 -3.85 -5.21 6.52
C GLN A 113 -2.84 -5.93 7.43
N PRO A 114 -1.59 -5.43 7.55
CA PRO A 114 -0.64 -5.91 8.55
C PRO A 114 -0.97 -5.39 9.96
N PRO A 115 -0.36 -5.96 11.01
CA PRO A 115 -0.57 -5.54 12.38
C PRO A 115 -0.25 -4.06 12.56
N PRO A 116 -1.16 -3.24 13.11
CA PRO A 116 -0.98 -1.80 13.21
C PRO A 116 0.24 -1.41 14.04
N GLU A 117 0.64 -2.23 15.01
CA GLU A 117 1.85 -2.05 15.82
C GLU A 117 3.12 -2.11 14.98
N ILE A 118 3.14 -2.97 13.95
CA ILE A 118 4.26 -3.11 13.03
C ILE A 118 4.21 -1.99 11.98
N VAL A 119 3.02 -1.71 11.42
CA VAL A 119 2.85 -0.69 10.36
C VAL A 119 3.10 0.72 10.88
N LYS A 120 2.69 1.05 12.11
CA LYS A 120 2.90 2.38 12.69
C LYS A 120 4.38 2.78 12.77
N GLU A 121 5.27 1.81 12.93
CA GLU A 121 6.72 2.04 12.92
C GLU A 121 7.27 2.33 11.51
N LEU A 122 6.55 1.94 10.46
CA LEU A 122 6.95 2.06 9.04
C LEU A 122 6.23 3.20 8.31
N SER A 123 5.06 3.58 8.81
CA SER A 123 4.18 4.66 8.31
C SER A 123 4.80 6.06 8.40
N SER A 124 6.08 6.18 8.76
CA SER A 124 6.87 7.41 8.72
C SER A 124 6.96 8.03 7.30
N GLY A 125 6.44 7.38 6.25
CA GLY A 125 6.17 8.06 4.98
C GLY A 125 6.02 7.21 3.70
N ALA A 126 6.09 5.87 3.76
CA ALA A 126 6.15 5.04 2.54
C ALA A 126 4.95 4.11 2.29
N LEU A 127 4.31 3.59 3.34
CA LEU A 127 3.31 2.52 3.25
C LEU A 127 2.11 2.81 4.17
N ASP A 128 0.88 2.63 3.69
CA ASP A 128 -0.34 2.90 4.46
C ASP A 128 -0.66 1.72 5.39
N ALA A 129 -1.72 1.85 6.20
CA ALA A 129 -2.21 0.81 7.10
C ALA A 129 -2.53 -0.53 6.39
N SER A 130 -2.73 -0.51 5.07
CA SER A 130 -2.99 -1.68 4.23
C SER A 130 -1.71 -2.29 3.65
N GLY A 131 -0.54 -1.69 3.87
CA GLY A 131 0.72 -2.09 3.27
C GLY A 131 0.82 -1.74 1.78
N ALA A 132 -0.08 -0.89 1.28
CA ALA A 132 0.03 -0.33 -0.06
C ALA A 132 0.94 0.91 0.02
N PRO A 133 1.65 1.25 -1.07
CA PRO A 133 2.40 2.50 -1.11
C PRO A 133 1.49 3.69 -0.80
N THR A 134 1.86 4.52 0.19
CA THR A 134 1.18 5.80 0.36
C THR A 134 1.58 6.69 -0.80
N LEU A 135 0.71 6.85 -1.79
CA LEU A 135 0.66 8.08 -2.57
C LEU A 135 0.16 9.16 -1.60
N GLY A 136 1.04 9.71 -0.77
CA GLY A 136 0.63 10.63 0.28
C GLY A 136 -0.14 11.83 -0.30
N PRO A 137 -1.12 12.39 0.43
CA PRO A 137 -1.47 13.80 0.27
C PRO A 137 -0.27 14.61 0.77
N GLY A 138 0.69 14.81 -0.12
CA GLY A 138 1.94 15.56 0.09
C GLY A 138 2.15 16.63 -0.97
N GLN A 139 1.08 17.07 -1.65
CA GLN A 139 1.00 18.37 -2.33
C GLN A 139 -0.12 19.21 -1.72
N GLU A 140 -0.08 19.42 -0.41
CA GLU A 140 -0.42 20.74 0.12
C GLU A 140 0.79 21.64 -0.16
N GLY A 141 0.92 22.06 -1.42
CA GLY A 141 2.16 22.64 -1.92
C GLY A 141 2.09 23.14 -3.36
N CYS A 142 0.90 23.44 -3.88
CA CYS A 142 0.79 24.42 -4.96
C CYS A 142 0.16 25.68 -4.39
N ALA A 143 0.93 26.38 -3.54
CA ALA A 143 0.76 27.81 -3.43
C ALA A 143 1.36 28.42 -4.70
N VAL A 144 0.52 28.66 -5.71
CA VAL A 144 0.82 29.66 -6.73
C VAL A 144 -0.43 30.52 -6.97
N MET A 145 -0.34 31.71 -6.37
CA MET A 145 -0.97 33.00 -6.67
C MET A 145 -2.36 33.08 -7.29
#